data_AF-A0A2Z6GFB3-F1
#
_entry.id   AF-A0A2Z6GFB3-F1
#
_cell.length_a   1.000
_cell.length_b   1.000
_cell.length_c   1.000
_cell.angle_alpha   90.00
_cell.angle_beta   90.00
_cell.angle_gamma   90.00
#
_symmetry.space_group_name_H-M   'P 1'
#
loop_
_entity.id
_entity.type
_entity.pdbx_description
1 polymer ?
#
loop_
_entity_poly.entity_id
_entity_poly.type
_entity_poly.pdbx_seq_one_letter_code
_entity_poly.pdbx_strand_id
1 'polypeptide(L)'
;MIPNYKDIVDLLKKGATVEAQEKIMELREGVLELQEENAFLKSQISELREQIKIKSHLDFADGVYWLWEEDEAGDPLIKIGPFCQRCYDDENKLVRLQSKTIPHVDVYGDTRSPDVKYHTCLKCRSNYD
;
A
#
# COMPACT_ATOMS: atom_id res chain seq x y z
N MET A 1 -0.84 -32.55 8.25
CA MET A 1 -0.62 -33.36 7.02
C MET A 1 -2.00 -33.77 6.54
N ILE A 2 -2.46 -33.30 5.38
CA ILE A 2 -3.85 -33.48 4.97
C ILE A 2 -4.08 -34.95 4.57
N PRO A 3 -5.08 -35.64 5.16
CA PRO A 3 -5.39 -37.02 4.82
C PRO A 3 -5.78 -37.19 3.34
N ASN A 4 -5.36 -38.28 2.70
CA ASN A 4 -5.73 -38.55 1.32
C ASN A 4 -7.18 -39.06 1.24
N TYR A 5 -7.94 -38.53 0.28
CA TYR A 5 -9.31 -38.99 0.00
C TYR A 5 -9.42 -40.51 -0.16
N LYS A 6 -8.42 -41.17 -0.75
CA LYS A 6 -8.41 -42.63 -0.96
C LYS A 6 -8.47 -43.40 0.36
N ASP A 7 -7.77 -42.93 1.39
CA ASP A 7 -7.70 -43.60 2.69
C ASP A 7 -9.06 -43.53 3.41
N ILE A 8 -9.75 -42.38 3.30
CA ILE A 8 -11.10 -42.18 3.84
C ILE A 8 -12.10 -43.12 3.15
N VAL A 9 -12.03 -43.23 1.82
CA VAL A 9 -12.92 -44.12 1.05
C VAL A 9 -12.69 -45.59 1.40
N ASP A 10 -11.44 -46.00 1.63
CA ASP A 10 -11.11 -47.37 2.00
C ASP A 10 -11.55 -47.71 3.43
N LEU A 11 -11.49 -46.75 4.37
CA LEU A 11 -12.04 -46.92 5.72
C LEU A 11 -13.57 -47.06 5.70
N LEU A 12 -14.25 -46.25 4.89
CA LEU A 12 -15.71 -46.36 4.70
C LEU A 12 -16.12 -47.71 4.11
N LYS A 13 -15.39 -48.22 3.11
CA LYS A 13 -15.64 -49.56 2.52
C LYS A 13 -15.44 -50.70 3.50
N LYS A 14 -14.52 -50.55 4.46
CA LYS A 14 -14.24 -51.55 5.51
C LYS A 14 -15.23 -51.49 6.67
N GLY A 15 -16.21 -50.59 6.64
CA GLY A 15 -17.18 -50.40 7.73
C GLY A 15 -16.60 -49.68 8.96
N ALA A 16 -15.38 -49.14 8.85
CA ALA A 16 -14.70 -48.42 9.92
C ALA A 16 -15.15 -46.95 9.95
N THR A 17 -16.39 -46.74 10.39
CA THR A 17 -17.06 -45.43 10.30
C THR A 17 -16.46 -44.38 11.23
N VAL A 18 -15.96 -44.76 12.41
CA VAL A 18 -15.37 -43.84 13.39
C VAL A 18 -14.01 -43.30 12.89
N GLU A 19 -13.13 -44.19 12.44
CA GLU A 19 -11.80 -43.83 11.91
C GLU A 19 -11.93 -42.98 10.63
N ALA A 20 -12.92 -43.28 9.78
CA ALA A 20 -13.25 -42.45 8.62
C ALA A 20 -13.74 -41.06 9.04
N GLN A 21 -14.54 -40.96 10.10
CA GLN A 21 -15.02 -39.67 10.63
C GLN A 21 -13.87 -38.82 11.18
N GLU A 22 -12.94 -39.41 11.92
CA GLU A 22 -11.74 -38.72 12.42
C GLU A 22 -10.89 -38.17 11.26
N LYS A 23 -10.64 -38.97 10.22
CA LYS A 23 -9.92 -38.52 9.02
C LYS A 23 -10.65 -37.43 8.25
N ILE A 24 -11.99 -37.45 8.22
CA ILE A 24 -12.79 -36.37 7.63
C ILE A 24 -12.66 -35.08 8.46
N MET A 25 -12.59 -35.18 9.79
CA MET A 25 -12.37 -34.00 10.64
C MET A 25 -10.97 -33.41 10.42
N GLU A 26 -9.93 -34.23 10.42
CA GLU A 26 -8.55 -33.81 10.09
C GLU A 26 -8.48 -33.15 8.69
N LEU A 27 -9.20 -33.70 7.71
CA LEU A 27 -9.28 -33.13 6.36
C LEU A 27 -9.98 -31.77 6.36
N ARG A 28 -11.08 -31.63 7.11
CA ARG A 28 -11.80 -30.35 7.23
C ARG A 28 -10.95 -29.28 7.89
N GLU A 29 -10.24 -29.63 8.95
CA GLU A 29 -9.32 -28.73 9.65
C GLU A 29 -8.21 -28.26 8.71
N GLY A 30 -7.53 -29.18 8.02
CA GLY A 30 -6.49 -28.81 7.05
C GLY A 30 -7.01 -27.99 5.86
N VAL A 31 -8.25 -28.20 5.42
CA VAL A 31 -8.88 -27.37 4.39
C VAL A 31 -9.15 -25.95 4.91
N LEU A 32 -9.60 -25.80 6.15
CA LEU A 32 -9.82 -24.49 6.77
C LEU A 32 -8.50 -23.72 6.91
N GLU A 33 -7.45 -24.36 7.42
CA GLU A 33 -6.11 -23.77 7.53
C GLU A 33 -5.59 -23.30 6.16
N LEU A 34 -5.72 -24.13 5.12
CA LEU A 34 -5.33 -23.74 3.76
C LEU A 34 -6.17 -22.60 3.20
N GLN A 35 -7.46 -22.54 3.51
CA GLN A 35 -8.34 -21.44 3.07
C GLN A 35 -7.94 -20.12 3.75
N GLU A 36 -7.64 -20.15 5.05
CA GLU A 36 -7.16 -19.00 5.81
C GLU A 36 -5.81 -18.51 5.28
N GLU A 37 -4.85 -19.42 5.08
CA GLU A 37 -3.55 -19.09 4.52
C GLU A 37 -3.69 -18.51 3.10
N ASN A 38 -4.54 -19.09 2.25
CA ASN A 38 -4.77 -18.58 0.90
C ASN A 38 -5.39 -17.17 0.92
N ALA A 39 -6.35 -16.92 1.81
CA ALA A 39 -6.94 -15.60 1.98
C ALA A 39 -5.91 -14.57 2.46
N PHE A 40 -5.08 -14.95 3.45
CA PHE A 40 -4.00 -14.12 3.96
C PHE A 40 -2.95 -13.78 2.89
N LEU A 41 -2.49 -14.78 2.12
CA LEU A 41 -1.55 -14.58 1.02
C LEU A 41 -2.13 -13.71 -0.09
N LYS A 42 -3.41 -13.89 -0.45
CA LYS A 42 -4.09 -13.03 -1.42
C LYS A 42 -4.18 -11.58 -0.95
N SER A 43 -4.45 -11.37 0.35
CA SER A 43 -4.44 -10.03 0.96
C SER A 43 -3.07 -9.37 0.83
N GLN A 44 -2.00 -10.09 1.19
CA GLN A 44 -0.63 -9.59 1.05
C GLN A 44 -0.25 -9.29 -0.40
N ILE A 45 -0.61 -10.15 -1.36
CA ILE A 45 -0.37 -9.90 -2.78
C ILE A 45 -1.10 -8.63 -3.25
N SER A 46 -2.34 -8.41 -2.80
CA SER A 46 -3.10 -7.21 -3.14
C SER A 46 -2.42 -5.96 -2.60
N GLU A 47 -2.04 -5.96 -1.33
CA GLU A 47 -1.37 -4.83 -0.68
C GLU A 47 -0.02 -4.52 -1.34
N LEU A 48 0.79 -5.54 -1.63
CA LEU A 48 2.07 -5.37 -2.31
C LEU A 48 1.91 -4.82 -3.73
N ARG A 49 0.89 -5.27 -4.47
CA ARG A 49 0.60 -4.74 -5.82
C ARG A 49 0.22 -3.27 -5.76
N GLU A 50 -0.57 -2.87 -4.77
CA GLU A 50 -0.94 -1.47 -4.57
C GLU A 50 0.29 -0.62 -4.22
N GLN A 51 1.17 -1.10 -3.33
CA GLN A 51 2.42 -0.42 -3.01
C GLN A 51 3.35 -0.28 -4.23
N ILE A 52 3.47 -1.30 -5.07
CA ILE A 52 4.25 -1.26 -6.31
C ILE A 52 3.65 -0.24 -7.28
N LYS A 53 2.32 -0.22 -7.43
CA LYS A 53 1.63 0.75 -8.28
C LYS A 53 1.92 2.19 -7.82
N ILE A 54 1.81 2.46 -6.53
CA ILE A 54 2.15 3.79 -5.99
C ILE A 54 3.60 4.15 -6.29
N LYS A 55 4.54 3.20 -6.13
CA LYS A 55 5.97 3.40 -6.44
C LYS A 55 6.24 3.67 -7.92
N SER A 56 5.52 3.03 -8.84
CA SER A 56 5.73 3.22 -10.28
C SER A 56 5.29 4.59 -10.78
N HIS A 57 4.30 5.20 -10.14
CA HIS A 57 3.80 6.53 -10.52
C HIS A 57 4.35 7.66 -9.67
N LEU A 58 5.36 7.38 -8.83
CA LEU A 58 5.98 8.39 -7.98
C LEU A 58 7.16 9.05 -8.72
N ASP A 59 7.06 10.36 -8.89
CA ASP A 59 8.07 11.20 -9.52
C ASP A 59 8.74 12.09 -8.47
N PHE A 60 10.07 12.12 -8.46
CA PHE A 60 10.85 12.95 -7.54
C PHE A 60 11.34 14.19 -8.28
N ALA A 61 10.80 15.35 -7.93
CA ALA A 61 11.13 16.62 -8.56
C ALA A 61 11.19 17.73 -7.50
N ASP A 62 12.20 18.60 -7.60
CA ASP A 62 12.39 19.76 -6.72
C ASP A 62 12.42 19.41 -5.21
N GLY A 63 13.07 18.29 -4.87
CA GLY A 63 13.22 17.86 -3.47
C GLY A 63 11.95 17.28 -2.84
N VAL A 64 10.89 17.09 -3.63
CA VAL A 64 9.59 16.56 -3.17
C VAL A 64 9.10 15.45 -4.09
N TYR A 65 8.20 14.61 -3.57
CA TYR A 65 7.55 13.58 -4.38
C TYR A 65 6.22 14.07 -4.94
N TRP A 66 5.90 13.56 -6.13
CA TRP A 66 4.64 13.77 -6.81
C TRP A 66 4.10 12.43 -7.29
N LEU A 67 2.78 12.27 -7.25
CA LEU A 67 2.10 11.09 -7.76
C LEU A 67 1.43 11.45 -9.08
N TRP A 68 1.61 10.63 -10.10
CA TRP A 68 0.87 10.73 -11.36
C TRP A 68 -0.32 9.77 -11.32
N GLU A 69 -1.52 10.27 -11.57
CA GLU A 69 -2.63 9.38 -11.94
C GLU A 69 -2.63 9.23 -13.46
N GLU A 70 -2.84 8.01 -13.91
CA GLU A 70 -2.97 7.64 -15.32
C GLU A 70 -4.44 7.58 -15.71
N ASP A 71 -4.73 7.84 -16.98
CA ASP A 71 -6.05 7.58 -17.57
C ASP A 71 -6.26 6.09 -17.92
N GLU A 72 -7.40 5.75 -18.53
CA GLU A 72 -7.69 4.37 -18.96
C GLU A 72 -6.71 3.84 -20.02
N ALA A 73 -5.97 4.73 -20.72
CA ALA A 73 -4.98 4.39 -21.73
C ALA A 73 -3.56 4.22 -21.15
N GLY A 74 -3.36 4.57 -19.87
CA GLY A 74 -2.05 4.53 -19.20
C GLY A 74 -1.23 5.80 -19.39
N ASP A 75 -1.82 6.88 -19.91
CA ASP A 75 -1.14 8.15 -20.11
C ASP A 75 -1.27 9.05 -18.85
N PRO A 76 -0.24 9.83 -18.47
CA PRO A 76 -0.30 10.70 -17.29
C PRO A 76 -1.39 11.77 -17.42
N LEU A 77 -2.39 11.71 -16.53
CA LEU A 77 -3.57 12.58 -16.55
C LEU A 77 -3.43 13.76 -15.59
N ILE A 78 -3.11 13.49 -14.32
CA ILE A 78 -3.05 14.51 -13.27
C ILE A 78 -1.86 14.28 -12.33
N LYS A 79 -1.19 15.39 -11.96
CA LYS A 79 -0.11 15.42 -10.98
C LYS A 79 -0.66 15.77 -9.60
N ILE A 80 -0.55 14.85 -8.65
CA ILE A 80 -0.99 15.00 -7.27
C ILE A 80 0.21 15.20 -6.36
N GLY A 81 0.16 16.20 -5.50
CA GLY A 81 1.23 16.47 -4.53
C GLY A 81 1.23 17.93 -4.06
N PRO A 82 2.37 18.42 -3.56
CA PRO A 82 3.62 17.69 -3.32
C PRO A 82 3.59 16.84 -2.03
N PHE A 83 4.40 15.80 -1.99
CA PHE A 83 4.57 14.89 -0.85
C PHE A 83 5.96 15.00 -0.24
N CYS A 84 6.04 14.79 1.07
CA CYS A 84 7.26 14.88 1.84
C CYS A 84 8.25 13.76 1.47
N GLN A 85 9.42 14.13 0.94
CA GLN A 85 10.51 13.20 0.64
C GLN A 85 10.89 12.36 1.86
N ARG A 86 11.24 13.03 2.97
CA ARG A 86 11.74 12.36 4.17
C ARG A 86 10.75 11.33 4.75
N CYS A 87 9.46 11.65 4.77
CA CYS A 87 8.46 10.71 5.30
C CYS A 87 8.26 9.49 4.39
N TYR A 88 8.49 9.66 3.10
CA TYR A 88 8.43 8.57 2.15
C TYR A 88 9.69 7.70 2.22
N ASP A 89 10.88 8.30 2.26
CA ASP A 89 12.15 7.58 2.31
C ASP A 89 12.31 6.79 3.62
N ASP A 90 11.91 7.38 4.77
CA ASP A 90 12.07 6.75 6.08
C ASP A 90 10.98 5.69 6.37
N GLU A 91 9.72 5.94 5.97
CA GLU A 91 8.57 5.15 6.41
C GLU A 91 7.66 4.64 5.26
N ASN A 92 8.01 4.86 3.99
CA ASN A 92 7.14 4.66 2.82
C ASN A 92 5.77 5.37 2.95
N LYS A 93 5.70 6.51 3.67
CA LYS A 93 4.45 7.25 3.90
C LYS A 93 4.38 8.53 3.06
N LEU A 94 3.41 8.57 2.14
CA LEU A 94 3.09 9.77 1.34
C LEU A 94 2.36 10.81 2.17
N VAL A 95 3.10 11.70 2.83
CA VAL A 95 2.54 12.81 3.61
C VAL A 95 2.45 14.05 2.75
N ARG A 96 1.24 14.57 2.53
CA ARG A 96 1.01 15.76 1.72
C ARG A 96 1.59 17.01 2.39
N LEU A 97 2.41 17.75 1.66
CA LEU A 97 3.00 19.00 2.13
C LEU A 97 1.96 20.14 2.08
N GLN A 98 2.01 21.01 3.08
CA GLN A 98 1.17 22.20 3.15
C GLN A 98 1.93 23.39 2.59
N SER A 99 1.36 24.08 1.60
CA SER A 99 1.96 25.29 1.04
C SER A 99 1.59 26.52 1.86
N LYS A 100 2.56 27.37 2.14
CA LYS A 100 2.34 28.73 2.64
C LYS A 100 3.04 29.70 1.71
N THR A 101 2.33 30.77 1.37
CA THR A 101 2.87 31.89 0.60
C THR A 101 3.11 33.03 1.59
N ILE A 102 4.36 33.47 1.73
CA ILE A 102 4.67 34.69 2.48
C ILE A 102 4.79 35.82 1.45
N PRO A 103 3.96 36.88 1.57
CA PRO A 103 4.12 38.05 0.74
C PRO A 103 5.46 38.71 1.03
N HIS A 104 6.23 39.00 -0.01
CA HIS A 104 7.46 39.75 0.16
C HIS A 104 7.13 41.22 0.41
N VAL A 105 7.48 41.74 1.59
CA VAL A 105 7.35 43.16 1.91
C VAL A 105 8.74 43.68 2.28
N ASP A 106 9.29 44.56 1.45
CA ASP A 106 10.54 45.23 1.81
C ASP A 106 10.31 46.31 2.87
N VAL A 107 11.40 46.89 3.40
CA VAL A 107 11.37 47.91 4.46
C VAL A 107 10.63 49.19 4.02
N TYR A 108 10.40 49.36 2.71
CA TYR A 108 9.73 50.52 2.10
C TYR A 108 8.32 50.19 1.60
N GLY A 109 7.82 48.98 1.82
CA GLY A 109 6.50 48.53 1.35
C GLY A 109 6.42 48.23 -0.14
N ASP A 110 7.56 48.03 -0.81
CA ASP A 110 7.63 47.60 -2.21
C ASP A 110 7.34 46.10 -2.34
N THR A 111 6.40 45.78 -3.23
CA THR A 111 5.93 44.42 -3.54
C THR A 111 6.48 43.89 -4.87
N ARG A 112 7.49 44.54 -5.45
CA ARG A 112 8.10 44.14 -6.74
C ARG A 112 8.85 42.80 -6.71
N SER A 113 9.08 42.21 -5.54
CA SER A 113 9.72 40.90 -5.42
C SER A 113 8.67 39.78 -5.42
N PRO A 114 8.96 38.62 -6.03
CA PRO A 114 8.04 37.49 -6.03
C PRO A 114 7.82 36.95 -4.62
N ASP A 115 6.57 36.57 -4.32
CA ASP A 115 6.22 35.92 -3.06
C ASP A 115 7.00 34.60 -2.88
N VAL A 116 7.46 34.35 -1.67
CA VAL A 116 8.14 33.10 -1.35
C VAL A 116 7.09 32.06 -0.97
N LYS A 117 7.00 31.00 -1.77
CA LYS A 117 6.17 29.83 -1.47
C LYS A 117 7.07 28.74 -0.89
N TYR A 118 6.72 28.27 0.30
CA TYR A 118 7.40 27.12 0.90
C TYR A 118 6.37 26.06 1.27
N HIS A 119 6.86 24.83 1.34
CA HIS A 119 6.09 23.64 1.61
C HIS A 119 6.56 23.03 2.93
N THR A 120 5.63 22.80 3.87
CA THR A 120 5.95 22.22 5.18
C THR A 120 5.25 20.88 5.36
N CYS A 121 6.00 19.89 5.86
CA CYS A 121 5.43 18.63 6.30
C CYS A 121 4.91 18.73 7.74
N LEU A 122 3.60 18.51 7.95
CA LEU A 122 3.03 18.54 9.30
C LEU A 122 3.45 17.35 10.18
N LYS A 123 3.95 16.26 9.58
CA LYS A 123 4.40 15.06 10.30
C LYS A 123 5.82 15.20 10.83
N CYS A 124 6.79 15.44 9.95
CA CYS A 124 8.21 15.50 10.31
C CYS A 124 8.76 16.93 10.46
N ARG A 125 7.93 17.96 10.24
CA ARG A 125 8.30 19.38 10.32
C ARG A 125 9.42 19.82 9.35
N SER A 126 9.71 19.02 8.33
CA SER A 126 10.64 19.40 7.26
C SER A 126 10.01 20.48 6.39
N ASN A 127 10.83 21.45 5.99
CA ASN A 127 10.45 22.52 5.07
C ASN A 127 11.18 22.33 3.75
N TYR A 128 10.50 22.69 2.67
CA TYR A 128 10.94 22.62 1.29
C TYR A 128 10.66 23.99 0.67
N ASP A 129 11.63 24.55 -0.03
CA ASP A 129 11.55 25.85 -0.69
C ASP A 129 11.24 25.68 -2.18
#